data_AF-A0A4Q9LJ14-F1
#
_entry.id   AF-A0A4Q9LJ14-F1
#
_cell.length_a   1.000
_cell.length_b   1.000
_cell.length_c   1.000
_cell.angle_alpha   90.00
_cell.angle_beta   90.00
_cell.angle_gamma   90.00
#
_symmetry.space_group_name_H-M   'P 1'
#
loop_
_entity.id
_entity.type
_entity.pdbx_description
1 polymer ?
#
loop_
_entity_poly.entity_id
_entity_poly.type
_entity_poly.pdbx_seq_one_letter_code
_entity_poly.pdbx_strand_id
1 'polypeptide(L)'
;MNTLQSLIQNKDHKAISLLPSPTYDVYKGVACIHMEKYNEALNFITKNSYEYAYCLYKLKNYKKSIRILKKLENTPKVMILLSQCLYYLGYYNGAYEILSGVSSDDEIVVNISAIKSMAIYSSRGSINERLGL
;
A
#
# COMPACT_ATOMS: atom_id res chain seq x y z
N MET A 1 -2.43 -33.29 -13.06
CA MET A 1 -2.54 -31.83 -13.24
C MET A 1 -2.74 -31.20 -11.87
N ASN A 2 -1.88 -30.26 -11.47
CA ASN A 2 -2.13 -29.49 -10.24
C ASN A 2 -3.31 -28.55 -10.49
N THR A 3 -4.34 -28.61 -9.64
CA THR A 3 -5.46 -27.67 -9.72
C THR A 3 -5.03 -26.32 -9.18
N LEU A 4 -5.65 -25.22 -9.64
CA LEU A 4 -5.39 -23.88 -9.08
C LEU A 4 -5.48 -23.88 -7.55
N GLN A 5 -6.46 -24.60 -7.00
CA GLN A 5 -6.65 -24.71 -5.56
C GLN A 5 -5.46 -25.34 -4.84
N SER A 6 -4.87 -26.41 -5.41
CA SER A 6 -3.65 -27.02 -4.85
C SER A 6 -2.45 -26.06 -4.88
N LEU A 7 -2.31 -25.26 -5.93
CA LEU A 7 -1.23 -24.27 -6.03
C LEU A 7 -1.39 -23.15 -4.99
N ILE A 8 -2.63 -22.69 -4.76
CA ILE A 8 -2.95 -21.67 -3.74
C ILE A 8 -2.65 -22.20 -2.34
N GLN A 9 -3.09 -23.43 -2.02
CA GLN A 9 -2.84 -24.06 -0.72
C GLN A 9 -1.35 -24.22 -0.44
N ASN A 10 -0.57 -24.60 -1.45
CA ASN A 10 0.88 -24.76 -1.35
C ASN A 10 1.65 -23.43 -1.45
N LYS A 11 0.98 -22.29 -1.65
CA LYS A 11 1.58 -20.97 -1.89
C LYS A 11 2.62 -20.99 -3.03
N ASP A 12 2.37 -21.80 -4.06
CA ASP A 12 3.27 -21.92 -5.21
C ASP A 12 3.02 -20.76 -6.20
N HIS A 13 3.44 -19.56 -5.79
CA HIS A 13 3.25 -18.34 -6.56
C HIS A 13 3.97 -18.39 -7.92
N LYS A 14 5.08 -19.12 -8.01
CA LYS A 14 5.80 -19.31 -9.29
C LYS A 14 4.93 -20.10 -10.26
N ALA A 15 4.37 -21.24 -9.86
CA ALA A 15 3.48 -22.01 -10.72
C ALA A 15 2.21 -21.23 -11.08
N ILE A 16 1.61 -20.52 -10.13
CA ILE A 16 0.43 -19.68 -10.40
C ILE A 16 0.74 -18.63 -11.48
N SER A 17 1.91 -17.99 -11.43
CA SER A 17 2.31 -16.96 -12.41
C SER A 17 2.46 -17.48 -13.85
N LEU A 18 2.62 -18.79 -14.03
CA LEU A 18 2.76 -19.44 -15.34
C LEU A 18 1.43 -19.97 -15.89
N LEU A 19 0.32 -19.81 -15.16
CA LEU A 19 -0.98 -20.28 -15.62
C LEU A 19 -1.45 -19.52 -16.88
N PRO A 20 -2.28 -20.17 -17.73
CA PRO A 20 -2.76 -19.55 -18.97
C PRO A 20 -3.56 -18.26 -18.75
N SER A 21 -3.21 -17.23 -19.51
CA SER A 21 -4.01 -16.00 -19.59
C SER A 21 -5.16 -16.16 -20.60
N PRO A 22 -6.27 -15.42 -20.45
CA PRO A 22 -6.55 -14.46 -19.37
C PRO A 22 -7.22 -15.08 -18.14
N THR A 23 -7.60 -16.36 -18.22
CA THR A 23 -8.43 -17.05 -17.23
C THR A 23 -7.93 -16.92 -15.79
N TYR A 24 -6.61 -16.90 -15.60
CA TYR A 24 -5.99 -16.87 -14.29
C TYR A 24 -5.31 -15.53 -13.94
N ASP A 25 -5.54 -14.47 -14.72
CA ASP A 25 -4.80 -13.21 -14.58
C ASP A 25 -4.87 -12.61 -13.18
N VAL A 26 -6.04 -12.59 -12.54
CA VAL A 26 -6.17 -12.10 -11.16
C VAL A 26 -5.24 -12.85 -10.20
N TYR A 27 -5.18 -14.18 -10.31
CA TYR A 27 -4.30 -15.02 -9.49
C TYR A 27 -2.82 -14.82 -9.83
N LYS A 28 -2.50 -14.64 -11.11
CA LYS A 28 -1.14 -14.30 -11.58
C LYS A 28 -0.69 -12.97 -10.99
N GLY A 29 -1.55 -11.96 -11.00
CA GLY A 29 -1.28 -10.65 -10.40
C GLY A 29 -0.93 -10.74 -8.92
N VAL A 30 -1.75 -11.44 -8.14
CA VAL A 30 -1.51 -11.69 -6.71
C VAL A 30 -0.21 -12.48 -6.49
N ALA A 31 0.03 -13.52 -7.29
CA ALA A 31 1.27 -14.30 -7.21
C ALA A 31 2.52 -13.45 -7.51
N CYS A 32 2.45 -12.57 -8.52
CA CYS A 32 3.52 -11.62 -8.81
C CYS A 32 3.76 -10.66 -7.63
N ILE A 33 2.72 -10.21 -6.91
CA ILE A 33 2.88 -9.40 -5.69
C ILE A 33 3.66 -10.16 -4.61
N HIS A 34 3.31 -11.42 -4.35
CA HIS A 34 4.00 -12.25 -3.36
C HIS A 34 5.47 -12.53 -3.74
N MET A 35 5.79 -12.53 -5.03
CA MET A 35 7.16 -12.65 -5.54
C MET A 35 7.86 -11.28 -5.70
N GLU A 36 7.27 -10.20 -5.20
CA GLU A 36 7.78 -8.82 -5.31
C GLU A 36 7.97 -8.31 -6.75
N LYS A 37 7.34 -8.96 -7.73
CA LYS A 37 7.36 -8.60 -9.15
C LYS A 37 6.27 -7.58 -9.47
N TYR A 38 6.34 -6.40 -8.85
CA TYR A 38 5.26 -5.41 -8.91
C TYR A 38 4.97 -4.87 -10.32
N ASN A 39 6.01 -4.69 -11.17
CA ASN A 39 5.80 -4.26 -12.56
C ASN A 39 5.05 -5.33 -13.38
N GLU A 40 5.38 -6.61 -13.19
CA GLU A 40 4.67 -7.72 -13.86
C GLU A 40 3.23 -7.83 -13.35
N ALA A 41 3.02 -7.66 -12.04
CA ALA A 41 1.70 -7.71 -11.43
C ALA A 41 0.73 -6.69 -12.04
N LEU A 42 1.21 -5.47 -12.35
CA LEU A 42 0.40 -4.41 -12.97
C LEU A 42 -0.19 -4.79 -14.34
N ASN A 43 0.36 -5.80 -15.03
CA ASN A 43 -0.18 -6.28 -16.31
C ASN A 43 -1.45 -7.12 -16.14
N PHE A 44 -1.66 -7.71 -14.96
CA PHE A 44 -2.76 -8.64 -14.71
C PHE A 44 -3.83 -8.09 -13.76
N ILE A 45 -3.51 -7.04 -13.01
CA ILE A 45 -4.39 -6.48 -11.98
C ILE A 45 -5.25 -5.34 -12.54
N THR A 46 -6.53 -5.33 -12.16
CA THR A 46 -7.47 -4.24 -12.47
C THR A 46 -6.98 -2.90 -11.92
N LYS A 47 -6.94 -1.86 -12.76
CA LYS A 47 -6.40 -0.52 -12.43
C LYS A 47 -7.06 0.18 -11.22
N ASN A 48 -8.30 -0.16 -10.89
CA ASN A 48 -9.07 0.43 -9.78
C ASN A 48 -9.22 -0.53 -8.59
N SER A 49 -8.18 -1.32 -8.30
CA SER A 49 -8.15 -2.25 -7.17
C SER A 49 -7.14 -1.82 -6.11
N TYR A 50 -7.26 -2.39 -4.91
CA TYR A 50 -6.26 -2.23 -3.86
C TYR A 50 -4.90 -2.75 -4.31
N GLU A 51 -4.86 -3.92 -4.94
CA GLU A 51 -3.63 -4.60 -5.38
C GLU A 51 -2.84 -3.74 -6.37
N TYR A 52 -3.53 -3.04 -7.27
CA TYR A 52 -2.90 -2.10 -8.20
C TYR A 52 -2.31 -0.89 -7.46
N ALA A 53 -3.05 -0.33 -6.51
CA ALA A 53 -2.55 0.76 -5.67
C ALA A 53 -1.34 0.33 -4.81
N TYR A 54 -1.35 -0.89 -4.29
CA TYR A 54 -0.25 -1.47 -3.54
C TYR A 54 1.01 -1.66 -4.40
N CYS A 55 0.86 -2.15 -5.63
CA CYS A 55 1.98 -2.25 -6.57
C CYS A 55 2.59 -0.87 -6.85
N LEU A 56 1.76 0.15 -7.08
CA LEU A 56 2.24 1.52 -7.27
C LEU A 56 2.96 2.06 -6.03
N TYR A 57 2.47 1.77 -4.83
CA TYR A 57 3.13 2.13 -3.57
C TYR A 57 4.52 1.50 -3.47
N LYS A 58 4.65 0.19 -3.73
CA LYS A 58 5.94 -0.52 -3.69
C LYS A 58 6.92 -0.02 -4.75
N LEU A 59 6.41 0.45 -5.89
CA LEU A 59 7.17 1.13 -6.95
C LEU A 59 7.40 2.64 -6.67
N LYS A 60 7.11 3.11 -5.45
CA LYS A 60 7.27 4.51 -5.01
C LYS A 60 6.45 5.54 -5.80
N ASN A 61 5.44 5.10 -6.55
CA ASN A 61 4.51 5.97 -7.26
C ASN A 61 3.33 6.38 -6.35
N TYR A 62 3.67 7.05 -5.24
CA TYR A 62 2.73 7.35 -4.15
C TYR A 62 1.56 8.23 -4.62
N LYS A 63 1.82 9.25 -5.46
CA LYS A 63 0.76 10.14 -5.98
C LYS A 63 -0.30 9.37 -6.78
N LYS A 64 0.12 8.42 -7.62
CA LYS A 64 -0.83 7.61 -8.40
C LYS A 64 -1.55 6.59 -7.52
N SER A 65 -0.85 5.99 -6.55
CA SER A 65 -1.45 5.11 -5.55
C SER A 65 -2.58 5.83 -4.78
N ILE A 66 -2.31 7.03 -4.25
CA ILE A 66 -3.30 7.87 -3.55
C ILE A 66 -4.55 8.13 -4.40
N ARG A 67 -4.38 8.45 -5.69
CA ARG A 67 -5.51 8.72 -6.61
C ARG A 67 -6.46 7.52 -6.74
N ILE A 68 -5.94 6.30 -6.62
CA ILE A 68 -6.75 5.09 -6.66
C ILE A 68 -7.37 4.83 -5.29
N LEU A 69 -6.57 4.89 -4.22
CA LEU A 69 -7.02 4.63 -2.85
C LEU A 69 -8.20 5.53 -2.44
N LYS A 70 -8.19 6.81 -2.82
CA LYS A 70 -9.29 7.76 -2.56
C LYS A 70 -10.62 7.39 -3.22
N LYS A 71 -10.64 6.44 -4.16
CA LYS A 71 -11.84 5.97 -4.86
C LYS A 71 -12.34 4.62 -4.35
N LEU A 72 -11.57 3.94 -3.51
CA LEU A 72 -11.94 2.65 -2.95
C LEU A 72 -12.80 2.85 -1.69
N GLU A 73 -13.47 1.79 -1.25
CA GLU A 73 -14.17 1.77 0.03
C GLU A 73 -13.21 2.04 1.19
N ASN A 74 -13.67 2.81 2.17
CA ASN A 74 -12.91 3.17 3.37
C ASN A 74 -12.81 1.97 4.31
N THR A 75 -11.85 1.09 4.04
CA THR A 75 -11.47 -0.03 4.90
C THR A 75 -10.18 0.28 5.65
N PRO A 76 -9.91 -0.34 6.82
CA PRO A 76 -8.65 -0.18 7.54
C PRO A 76 -7.41 -0.36 6.65
N LYS A 77 -7.40 -1.40 5.83
CA LYS A 77 -6.32 -1.72 4.88
C LYS A 77 -6.08 -0.59 3.87
N VAL A 78 -7.13 0.03 3.34
CA VAL A 78 -7.03 1.18 2.42
C VAL A 78 -6.50 2.42 3.16
N MET A 79 -7.00 2.69 4.35
CA MET A 79 -6.60 3.84 5.17
C MET A 79 -5.13 3.75 5.58
N ILE A 80 -4.66 2.57 5.98
CA ILE A 80 -3.26 2.31 6.33
C ILE A 80 -2.35 2.61 5.13
N LEU A 81 -2.64 2.05 3.95
CA LEU A 81 -1.81 2.27 2.76
C LEU A 81 -1.84 3.73 2.30
N LEU A 82 -2.99 4.41 2.44
CA LEU A 82 -3.12 5.83 2.15
C LEU A 82 -2.26 6.68 3.10
N SER A 83 -2.31 6.41 4.40
CA SER A 83 -1.46 7.05 5.40
C SER A 83 0.03 6.86 5.09
N GLN A 84 0.44 5.62 4.75
CA GLN A 84 1.82 5.32 4.35
C GLN A 84 2.24 6.14 3.13
N CYS A 85 1.39 6.24 2.10
CA CYS A 85 1.69 7.06 0.93
C CYS A 85 1.85 8.54 1.28
N LEU A 86 1.01 9.08 2.16
CA LEU A 86 1.11 10.47 2.64
C LEU A 86 2.41 10.69 3.41
N TYR A 87 2.78 9.75 4.29
CA TYR A 87 4.02 9.79 5.05
C TYR A 87 5.25 9.88 4.14
N TYR A 88 5.36 9.00 3.12
CA TYR A 88 6.50 9.03 2.20
C TYR A 88 6.56 10.28 1.31
N LEU A 89 5.46 11.02 1.20
CA LEU A 89 5.42 12.32 0.51
C LEU A 89 5.67 13.51 1.45
N GLY A 90 5.90 13.27 2.75
CA GLY A 90 6.12 14.32 3.75
C GLY A 90 4.85 14.93 4.33
N TYR A 91 3.67 14.41 3.99
CA TYR A 91 2.39 14.91 4.50
C TYR A 91 2.03 14.28 5.85
N TYR A 92 2.87 14.54 6.87
CA TYR A 92 2.83 13.82 8.15
C TYR A 92 1.54 14.05 8.94
N ASN A 93 1.00 15.28 8.96
CA ASN A 93 -0.26 15.57 9.66
C ASN A 93 -1.43 14.77 9.06
N GLY A 94 -1.58 14.78 7.74
CA GLY A 94 -2.62 14.01 7.06
C GLY A 94 -2.42 12.50 7.20
N ALA A 95 -1.17 12.03 7.21
CA ALA A 95 -0.87 10.63 7.49
C ALA A 95 -1.32 10.22 8.91
N TYR A 96 -1.05 11.08 9.91
CA TYR A 96 -1.45 10.86 11.30
C TYR A 96 -2.96 10.85 11.47
N GLU A 97 -3.67 11.87 10.95
CA GLU A 97 -5.12 11.99 11.04
C GLU A 97 -5.81 10.72 10.51
N ILE A 98 -5.40 10.24 9.33
CA ILE A 98 -5.96 9.01 8.75
C ILE A 98 -5.69 7.80 9.64
N LEU A 99 -4.45 7.61 10.10
CA LEU A 99 -4.08 6.40 10.83
C LEU A 99 -4.63 6.37 12.26
N SER A 100 -4.77 7.54 12.90
CA SER A 100 -5.34 7.67 14.25
C SER A 100 -6.83 7.30 14.32
N GLY A 101 -7.53 7.32 13.17
CA GLY A 101 -8.92 6.87 13.06
C GLY A 101 -9.09 5.37 12.78
N VAL A 102 -8.01 4.62 12.59
CA VAL A 102 -8.05 3.16 12.37
C VAL A 102 -7.91 2.45 13.72
N SER A 103 -8.74 1.42 13.98
CA SER A 103 -8.71 0.64 15.23
C SER A 103 -7.31 0.08 15.53
N SER A 104 -6.93 0.10 16.79
CA SER A 104 -5.58 -0.16 17.29
C SER A 104 -5.23 -1.66 17.38
N ASP A 105 -4.62 -2.21 16.33
CA ASP A 105 -3.75 -3.38 16.44
C ASP A 105 -2.31 -2.94 16.77
N ASP A 106 -1.55 -3.77 17.49
CA ASP A 106 -0.20 -3.42 18.00
C ASP A 106 0.78 -2.96 16.91
N GLU A 107 0.71 -3.52 15.70
CA GLU A 107 1.56 -3.12 14.56
C GLU A 107 1.21 -1.72 14.02
N ILE A 108 -0.05 -1.30 14.19
CA ILE A 108 -0.54 0.04 13.83
C ILE A 108 0.01 1.07 14.84
N VAL A 109 0.13 0.71 16.12
CA VAL A 109 0.61 1.61 17.19
C VAL A 109 2.05 2.08 16.97
N VAL A 110 2.95 1.20 16.51
CA VAL A 110 4.34 1.55 16.18
C VAL A 110 4.40 2.55 15.02
N ASN A 111 3.61 2.29 13.97
CA ASN A 111 3.52 3.18 12.81
C ASN A 111 2.92 4.55 13.18
N ILE A 112 1.88 4.59 14.02
CA ILE A 112 1.31 5.84 14.55
C ILE A 112 2.37 6.64 15.31
N SER A 113 3.17 5.98 16.16
CA SER A 113 4.18 6.64 16.99
C SER A 113 5.29 7.28 16.15
N ALA A 114 5.75 6.59 15.10
CA ALA A 114 6.72 7.14 14.15
C ALA A 114 6.16 8.34 13.36
N ILE A 115 4.92 8.23 12.86
CA ILE A 115 4.27 9.30 12.09
C ILE A 115 4.02 10.53 12.98
N LYS A 116 3.53 10.33 14.21
CA LYS A 116 3.28 11.40 15.18
C LYS A 116 4.56 12.18 15.50
N SER A 117 5.68 11.48 15.66
CA SER A 117 6.98 12.11 15.94
C SER A 117 7.43 13.02 14.80
N MET A 118 7.27 12.57 13.55
CA MET A 118 7.60 13.37 12.36
C MET A 118 6.66 14.57 12.17
N ALA A 119 5.36 14.41 12.45
CA ALA A 119 4.39 15.50 12.42
C ALA A 119 4.73 16.62 13.41
N ILE A 120 5.12 16.25 14.64
CA ILE A 120 5.58 17.19 15.66
C ILE A 120 6.88 17.87 15.25
N TYR A 121 7.85 17.13 14.68
CA TYR A 121 9.12 17.71 14.25
C TYR A 121 8.94 18.69 13.08
N SER A 122 8.16 18.32 12.06
CA SER A 122 7.89 19.16 10.89
C SER A 122 7.15 20.45 11.24
N SER A 123 6.20 20.40 12.18
CA SER A 123 5.51 21.60 12.66
C SER A 123 6.45 22.53 13.44
N ARG A 124 7.40 22.00 14.23
CA ARG A 124 8.43 22.80 14.90
C ARG A 124 9.45 23.43 13.95
N GLY A 125 9.89 22.71 12.91
CA GLY A 125 10.77 23.27 11.87
C GLY A 125 10.16 24.49 11.17
N SER A 126 8.86 24.43 10.86
CA SER A 126 8.14 25.57 10.26
C SER A 126 7.97 26.78 11.20
N ILE A 127 8.06 26.57 12.51
CA ILE A 127 8.06 27.67 13.50
C ILE A 127 9.46 28.31 13.57
N ASN A 128 10.52 27.51 13.57
CA ASN A 128 11.90 28.03 13.61
C ASN A 128 12.26 28.80 12.32
N GLU A 129 11.87 28.32 11.14
CA GLU A 129 12.05 29.06 9.88
C GLU A 129 11.23 30.36 9.83
N ARG A 130 10.07 30.42 10.51
CA ARG A 130 9.27 31.65 10.64
C ARG A 130 9.82 32.64 11.65
N LEU A 131 10.61 32.17 12.62
CA LEU A 131 11.23 33.00 13.66
C LEU A 131 12.66 33.44 13.31
N GLY A 132 13.24 32.95 12.20
CA GLY A 132 14.57 33.36 11.74
C GLY A 132 15.69 33.09 12.75
N LEU A 133 15.54 32.03 13.56
CA LEU A 133 16.55 31.53 14.50
C LEU A 133 17.43 30.46 13.86
#